data_AF-A0A022RVC6-F1
#
_entry.id   AF-A0A022RVC6-F1
#
_cell.length_a   1.000
_cell.length_b   1.000
_cell.length_c   1.000
_cell.angle_alpha   90.00
_cell.angle_beta   90.00
_cell.angle_gamma   90.00
#
_symmetry.space_group_name_H-M   'P 1'
#
loop_
_entity.id
_entity.type
_entity.pdbx_description
1 polymer ?
#
loop_
_entity_poly.entity_id
_entity_poly.type
_entity_poly.pdbx_seq_one_letter_code
_entity_poly.pdbx_strand_id
1 'polypeptide(L)'
;MAPIQSCGIKVGHIDDVQELKRAKPSEIPDRFIRDTKERPTLDKSINPSSHDYNPATNLNIPVIDLSQLADGSKDEFLNLITACQEWGFFQ
;
A
#
# COMPACT_ATOMS: atom_id res chain seq x y z
N MET A 1 -43.31 -13.87 1.13
CA MET A 1 -42.40 -13.15 0.20
C MET A 1 -41.31 -12.51 1.04
N ALA A 2 -40.04 -12.77 0.73
CA ALA A 2 -38.93 -12.18 1.49
C ALA A 2 -38.73 -10.71 1.07
N PRO A 3 -38.46 -9.79 1.99
CA PRO A 3 -38.15 -8.41 1.63
C PRO A 3 -36.81 -8.37 0.92
N ILE A 4 -36.80 -7.75 -0.26
CA ILE A 4 -35.59 -7.48 -1.02
C ILE A 4 -34.85 -6.38 -0.26
N GLN A 5 -33.77 -6.74 0.46
CA GLN A 5 -32.81 -5.73 0.93
C GLN A 5 -32.14 -5.15 -0.30
N SER A 6 -32.68 -4.02 -0.77
CA SER A 6 -31.98 -3.19 -1.74
C SER A 6 -30.75 -2.62 -1.04
N CYS A 7 -29.62 -3.33 -1.14
CA CYS A 7 -28.32 -2.72 -0.94
C CYS A 7 -28.20 -1.66 -2.03
N GLY A 8 -28.62 -0.44 -1.71
CA GLY A 8 -28.54 0.71 -2.58
C GLY A 8 -27.09 1.12 -2.73
N ILE A 9 -26.33 0.36 -3.51
CA ILE A 9 -25.05 0.82 -4.01
C ILE A 9 -25.40 2.00 -4.90
N LYS A 10 -25.23 3.22 -4.39
CA LYS A 10 -25.29 4.45 -5.18
C LYS A 10 -24.10 4.45 -6.13
N VAL A 11 -24.20 3.69 -7.22
CA VAL A 11 -23.37 3.89 -8.41
C VAL A 11 -23.75 5.28 -8.92
N GLY A 12 -22.92 6.30 -8.65
CA GLY A 12 -23.12 7.64 -9.23
C GLY A 12 -22.77 8.88 -8.40
N HIS A 13 -22.21 8.78 -7.19
CA HIS A 13 -21.61 9.96 -6.54
C HIS A 13 -20.37 9.53 -5.75
N ILE A 14 -19.21 9.98 -6.22
CA ILE A 14 -17.94 9.85 -5.50
C ILE A 14 -17.81 11.12 -4.66
N ASP A 15 -17.82 10.95 -3.33
CA ASP A 15 -17.60 12.06 -2.42
C ASP A 15 -16.16 12.56 -2.57
N ASP A 16 -15.97 13.88 -2.57
CA ASP A 16 -14.65 14.45 -2.43
C ASP A 16 -14.13 14.12 -1.01
N VAL A 17 -13.12 13.25 -0.95
CA VAL A 17 -12.55 12.78 0.32
C VAL A 17 -11.87 13.90 1.12
N GLN A 18 -11.39 14.96 0.45
CA GLN A 18 -10.82 16.12 1.11
C GLN A 18 -11.92 16.92 1.80
N GLU A 19 -13.03 17.18 1.12
CA GLU A 19 -14.19 17.87 1.71
C GLU A 19 -14.86 17.04 2.81
N LEU A 20 -14.96 15.73 2.62
CA LEU A 20 -15.44 14.80 3.64
C LEU A 20 -14.60 14.88 4.92
N LYS A 21 -13.27 14.95 4.80
CA LYS A 21 -12.38 15.14 5.94
C LYS A 21 -12.59 16.51 6.60
N ARG A 22 -12.75 17.58 5.82
CA ARG A 22 -12.96 18.95 6.34
C ARG A 22 -14.24 19.04 7.17
N ALA A 23 -15.28 18.30 6.80
CA ALA A 23 -16.55 18.24 7.53
C ALA A 23 -16.45 17.59 8.93
N LYS A 24 -15.32 16.95 9.27
CA LYS A 24 -15.05 16.26 10.55
C LYS A 24 -16.19 15.32 10.98
N PRO A 25 -16.61 14.37 10.12
CA PRO A 25 -17.60 13.38 10.51
C PRO A 25 -17.08 12.53 11.68
N SER A 26 -17.99 12.08 12.53
CA SER A 26 -17.66 11.20 13.66
C SER A 26 -17.26 9.79 13.21
N GLU A 27 -17.73 9.36 12.05
CA GLU A 27 -17.53 8.01 11.51
C GLU A 27 -17.16 8.07 10.02
N ILE A 28 -16.37 7.09 9.58
CA ILE A 28 -16.01 6.93 8.16
C ILE A 28 -17.21 6.30 7.43
N PRO A 29 -17.67 6.83 6.28
CA PRO A 29 -18.75 6.20 5.53
C PRO A 29 -18.42 4.77 5.11
N ASP A 30 -19.40 3.86 5.20
CA ASP A 30 -19.25 2.43 4.92
C ASP A 30 -18.58 2.11 3.57
N ARG A 31 -18.79 2.96 2.56
CA ARG A 31 -18.18 2.78 1.22
C ARG A 31 -16.65 2.87 1.21
N PHE A 32 -16.04 3.51 2.21
CA PHE A 32 -14.58 3.62 2.35
C PHE A 32 -14.00 2.56 3.31
N ILE A 33 -14.87 1.80 3.98
CA ILE A 33 -14.47 0.76 4.93
C ILE A 33 -14.20 -0.53 4.15
N ARG A 34 -12.94 -0.94 4.05
CA ARG A 34 -12.52 -2.20 3.39
C ARG A 34 -12.91 -3.44 4.18
N ASP A 35 -12.94 -4.60 3.55
CA ASP A 35 -13.13 -5.88 4.26
C ASP A 35 -12.02 -6.14 5.28
N THR A 36 -12.33 -6.88 6.35
CA THR A 36 -11.38 -7.14 7.45
C THR A 36 -10.10 -7.84 6.99
N LYS A 37 -10.14 -8.61 5.89
CA LYS A 37 -8.99 -9.30 5.30
C LYS A 37 -8.04 -8.35 4.55
N GLU A 38 -8.54 -7.21 4.08
CA GLU A 38 -7.74 -6.20 3.37
C GLU A 38 -7.19 -5.13 4.32
N ARG A 39 -7.69 -5.07 5.56
CA ARG A 39 -7.22 -4.11 6.55
C ARG A 39 -5.88 -4.58 7.12
N PRO A 40 -4.89 -3.67 7.27
CA PRO A 40 -3.68 -3.98 7.99
C PRO A 40 -4.04 -4.47 9.41
N THR A 41 -3.56 -5.65 9.77
CA THR A 41 -3.57 -6.08 11.16
C THR A 41 -2.61 -5.17 11.92
N LEU A 42 -3.02 -4.70 13.11
CA LEU A 42 -2.15 -3.96 14.02
C LEU A 42 -1.11 -4.92 14.64
N ASP A 43 -0.37 -5.64 13.82
CA ASP A 43 0.84 -6.31 14.28
C ASP A 43 1.90 -5.23 14.42
N LYS A 44 2.19 -4.88 15.67
CA LYS A 44 3.13 -3.84 16.11
C LYS A 44 4.59 -4.12 15.68
N SER A 45 4.84 -5.27 15.03
CA SER A 45 6.16 -5.72 14.62
C SER A 45 6.70 -5.08 13.33
N ILE A 46 5.83 -4.54 12.47
CA ILE A 46 6.29 -3.87 11.24
C ILE A 46 6.59 -2.41 11.56
N ASN A 47 7.76 -2.15 12.13
CA ASN A 47 8.36 -0.82 12.11
C ASN A 47 8.96 -0.64 10.70
N PRO A 48 8.40 0.20 9.82
CA PRO A 48 8.99 0.47 8.51
C PRO A 48 10.33 1.20 8.59
N SER A 49 10.82 1.50 9.80
CA SER A 49 12.07 2.22 10.08
C SER A 49 13.10 1.40 10.86
N SER A 50 12.81 0.16 11.26
CA SER A 50 13.80 -0.67 11.96
C SER A 50 14.75 -1.31 10.96
N HIS A 51 15.97 -0.78 10.88
CA HIS A 51 17.15 -1.37 10.24
C HIS A 51 17.64 -2.64 11.00
N ASP A 52 16.74 -3.34 11.69
CA ASP A 52 17.07 -4.56 12.41
C ASP A 52 16.96 -5.73 11.44
N TYR A 53 18.09 -6.41 11.22
CA TYR A 53 18.27 -7.54 10.30
C TYR A 53 17.50 -8.78 10.80
N ASN A 54 16.17 -8.75 10.76
CA ASN A 54 15.32 -9.92 10.91
C ASN A 54 14.77 -10.32 9.52
N PRO A 55 15.20 -11.46 8.94
CA PRO A 55 14.83 -11.89 7.59
C PRO A 55 13.33 -12.15 7.37
N ALA A 56 12.53 -12.26 8.44
CA ALA A 56 11.11 -12.59 8.33
C ALA A 56 10.18 -11.36 8.30
N THR A 57 10.66 -10.16 8.63
CA THR A 57 9.79 -8.99 8.91
C THR A 57 10.16 -7.69 8.18
N ASN A 58 11.32 -7.60 7.54
CA ASN A 58 11.74 -6.41 6.80
C ASN A 58 11.69 -6.66 5.30
N LEU A 59 10.49 -6.53 4.72
CA LEU A 59 10.32 -6.40 3.28
C LEU A 59 10.80 -5.00 2.87
N ASN A 60 12.12 -4.80 2.82
CA ASN A 60 12.70 -3.55 2.36
C ASN A 60 12.65 -3.52 0.83
N ILE A 61 11.87 -2.60 0.27
CA ILE A 61 11.77 -2.42 -1.18
C ILE A 61 13.18 -2.10 -1.72
N PRO A 62 13.64 -2.74 -2.81
CA PRO A 62 14.94 -2.45 -3.40
C PRO A 62 15.07 -0.96 -3.76
N VAL A 63 16.19 -0.34 -3.41
CA VAL A 63 16.51 1.04 -3.80
C VAL A 63 17.58 0.99 -4.87
N ILE A 64 17.35 1.65 -6.01
CA ILE A 64 18.28 1.65 -7.14
C ILE A 64 18.98 3.00 -7.26
N ASP A 65 20.31 3.01 -7.15
CA ASP A 65 21.12 4.20 -7.36
C ASP A 65 21.30 4.47 -8.87
N LEU A 66 20.42 5.30 -9.41
CA LEU A 66 20.46 5.68 -10.84
C LEU A 66 21.76 6.39 -11.24
N SER A 67 22.48 7.02 -10.31
CA SER A 67 23.76 7.67 -10.62
C SER A 67 24.84 6.63 -10.90
N GLN A 68 24.98 5.63 -10.02
CA GLN A 68 25.92 4.53 -10.21
C GLN A 68 25.57 3.67 -11.43
N LEU A 69 24.27 3.48 -11.68
CA LEU A 69 23.81 2.78 -12.87
C LEU A 69 24.21 3.53 -14.15
N ALA A 70 24.04 4.85 -14.18
CA ALA A 70 24.44 5.69 -15.31
C ALA A 70 25.96 5.69 -15.53
N ASP A 71 26.73 5.61 -14.44
CA ASP A 71 28.19 5.46 -14.46
C ASP A 71 28.66 4.06 -14.89
N GLY A 72 27.72 3.13 -15.15
CA GLY A 72 28.00 1.79 -15.66
C GLY A 72 28.30 0.74 -14.59
N SER A 73 27.86 0.96 -13.35
CA SER A 73 27.98 -0.02 -12.27
C SER A 73 27.26 -1.31 -12.63
N LYS A 74 28.02 -2.41 -12.71
CA LYS A 74 27.46 -3.75 -12.96
C LYS A 74 26.65 -4.26 -11.79
N ASP A 75 27.08 -3.94 -10.57
CA ASP A 75 26.38 -4.35 -9.36
C ASP A 75 25.00 -3.70 -9.31
N GLU A 76 24.91 -2.42 -9.69
CA GLU A 76 23.64 -1.71 -9.71
C GLU A 76 22.71 -2.19 -10.83
N PHE A 77 23.28 -2.58 -11.97
CA PHE A 77 22.53 -3.22 -13.03
C PHE A 77 21.97 -4.59 -12.60
N LEU A 78 22.73 -5.38 -11.85
CA LEU A 78 22.26 -6.65 -11.30
C LEU A 78 21.15 -6.43 -10.25
N ASN A 79 21.30 -5.44 -9.38
CA ASN A 79 20.26 -5.06 -8.41
C ASN A 79 18.94 -4.71 -9.11
N LEU A 80 19.00 -3.94 -10.20
CA LEU A 80 17.83 -3.60 -11.00
C LEU A 80 17.14 -4.83 -11.59
N ILE A 81 17.91 -5.78 -12.16
CA ILE A 81 17.37 -7.03 -12.70
C ILE A 81 16.66 -7.82 -11.58
N THR A 82 17.33 -8.00 -10.43
CA THR A 82 16.78 -8.72 -9.29
C THR A 82 15.50 -8.05 -8.79
N ALA A 83 15.47 -6.73 -8.66
CA ALA A 83 14.27 -6.00 -8.27
C ALA A 83 13.12 -6.21 -9.27
N CYS A 84 13.40 -6.19 -10.57
CA CYS A 84 12.37 -6.43 -11.59
C CYS A 84 11.84 -7.87 -11.56
N GLN A 85 12.68 -8.86 -11.28
CA GLN A 85 12.31 -10.28 -11.30
C GLN A 85 11.61 -10.74 -10.02
N GLU A 86 12.12 -10.32 -8.87
CA GLU A 86 11.68 -10.81 -7.57
C GLU A 86 10.60 -9.92 -6.94
N TRP A 87 10.64 -8.61 -7.19
CA TRP A 87 9.73 -7.64 -6.58
C TRP A 87 8.72 -7.06 -7.57
N GLY A 88 9.14 -6.77 -8.80
CA GLY A 88 8.34 -5.99 -9.76
C GLY A 88 8.19 -4.51 -9.38
N PHE A 89 8.92 -4.05 -8.36
CA PHE A 89 8.93 -2.67 -7.87
C PHE A 89 10.27 -2.34 -7.19
N PHE A 90 10.71 -1.09 -7.31
CA PHE A 90 11.89 -0.54 -6.65
C PHE A 90 11.69 0.97 -6.41
N GLN A 91 12.52 1.56 -5.55
CA GLN A 91 12.58 3.00 -5.28
C GLN A 91 13.75 3.67 -6.00
#